data_AF-A0A5N1J7I8-F1
#
_entry.id   AF-A0A5N1J7I8-F1
#
_cell.length_a   1.000
_cell.length_b   1.000
_cell.length_c   1.000
_cell.angle_alpha   90.00
_cell.angle_beta   90.00
_cell.angle_gamma   90.00
#
_symmetry.space_group_name_H-M   'P 1'
#
loop_
_entity.id
_entity.type
_entity.pdbx_description
1 polymer ?
#
loop_
_entity_poly.entity_id
_entity_poly.type
_entity_poly.pdbx_seq_one_letter_code
_entity_poly.pdbx_strand_id
1 'polypeptide(L)'
;MQSTSTAASEPALAQPAPVRRLMSLDALRGFDMFWIAGGEEIFHVLAKTTGWAWAFFMAEQFTHVEWNGFRPYDCIFPLFLFMAGVSTPFAVGSRLERGVAKSELARKIITRGLILVVLGIVYNNGLFTKPISDMRFPSVLARIGLAGMFGQLIYLYFPNPKVQYAWFAGLLLGYWAAMKLIPVPGCGAGILTLDCSLAGYVDRSVLPGRLYLKVHDPEGLFSTIPAIATALLGIFSGKLLRSDGPSAHRDQKTLWLVLGGISCLVLGYCWGLVFPINKNLWTSSFTLVAGGWSILMLALFYWIIDVRKVSGWAFFFTVIGMNSILIYIAGEFIDFDYAAKFFFEGILSFFSEPIRAVGAVLAFLAVKWAFLYFLYKKKVFLRV
;
A
#
# COMPACT_ATOMS: atom_id res chain seq x y z
N MET A 1 -69.43 22.98 -7.05
CA MET A 1 -68.61 21.76 -7.22
C MET A 1 -67.19 22.18 -7.57
N GLN A 2 -66.32 22.31 -6.58
CA GLN A 2 -64.87 22.49 -6.79
C GLN A 2 -64.21 21.18 -6.41
N SER A 3 -63.60 20.50 -7.40
CA SER A 3 -62.89 19.25 -7.20
C SER A 3 -61.55 19.51 -6.53
N THR A 4 -61.41 19.11 -5.27
CA THR A 4 -60.12 19.00 -4.60
C THR A 4 -59.36 17.80 -5.15
N SER A 5 -58.36 18.07 -5.99
CA SER A 5 -57.36 17.09 -6.43
C SER A 5 -56.43 16.77 -5.25
N THR A 6 -56.58 15.59 -4.66
CA THR A 6 -55.58 15.01 -3.75
C THR A 6 -54.44 14.44 -4.58
N ALA A 7 -53.38 15.22 -4.76
CA ALA A 7 -52.12 14.72 -5.30
C ALA A 7 -51.52 13.69 -4.34
N ALA A 8 -51.42 12.44 -4.78
CA ALA A 8 -50.71 11.39 -4.07
C ALA A 8 -49.24 11.79 -3.93
N SER A 9 -48.74 11.82 -2.70
CA SER A 9 -47.32 12.01 -2.41
C SER A 9 -46.53 10.85 -3.00
N GLU A 10 -45.68 11.13 -4.00
CA GLU A 10 -44.70 10.18 -4.50
C GLU A 10 -43.87 9.60 -3.32
N PRO A 11 -43.62 8.28 -3.28
CA PRO A 11 -42.75 7.71 -2.27
C PRO A 11 -41.36 8.32 -2.44
N ALA A 12 -40.92 9.09 -1.44
CA ALA A 12 -39.58 9.64 -1.39
C ALA A 12 -38.57 8.52 -1.61
N LEU A 13 -37.92 8.51 -2.78
CA LEU A 13 -36.78 7.66 -3.08
C LEU A 13 -35.78 7.85 -1.95
N ALA A 14 -35.63 6.83 -1.10
CA ALA A 14 -34.72 6.86 0.03
C ALA A 14 -33.34 7.27 -0.49
N GLN A 15 -32.90 8.48 -0.10
CA GLN A 15 -31.59 8.94 -0.51
C GLN A 15 -30.55 7.93 -0.02
N PRO A 16 -29.70 7.39 -0.91
CA PRO A 16 -28.75 6.36 -0.53
C PRO A 16 -27.80 6.92 0.52
N ALA A 17 -27.60 6.16 1.60
CA ALA A 17 -26.73 6.53 2.70
C ALA A 17 -25.35 6.99 2.19
N PRO A 18 -24.78 8.07 2.77
CA PRO A 18 -23.47 8.58 2.36
C PRO A 18 -22.41 7.48 2.49
N VAL A 19 -21.53 7.38 1.49
CA VAL A 19 -20.41 6.43 1.51
C VAL A 19 -19.54 6.76 2.72
N ARG A 20 -19.63 5.94 3.77
CA ARG A 20 -18.91 6.15 5.02
C ARG A 20 -17.42 5.95 4.80
N ARG A 21 -16.69 7.04 4.62
CA ARG A 21 -15.23 7.04 4.47
C ARG A 21 -14.60 6.76 5.84
N LEU A 22 -13.77 5.71 5.93
CA LEU A 22 -13.05 5.36 7.16
C LEU A 22 -11.86 6.28 7.36
N MET A 23 -11.91 7.11 8.41
CA MET A 23 -10.83 8.04 8.74
C MET A 23 -9.55 7.28 9.13
N SER A 24 -9.67 6.14 9.83
CA SER A 24 -8.53 5.26 10.13
C SER A 24 -7.75 4.82 8.89
N LEU A 25 -8.45 4.55 7.78
CA LEU A 25 -7.80 4.09 6.55
C LEU A 25 -7.00 5.22 5.88
N ASP A 26 -7.52 6.44 5.87
CA ASP A 26 -6.78 7.60 5.34
C ASP A 26 -5.62 7.99 6.26
N ALA A 27 -5.80 7.94 7.57
CA ALA A 27 -4.73 8.18 8.55
C ALA A 27 -3.63 7.13 8.46
N LEU A 28 -3.97 5.84 8.33
CA LEU A 28 -3.00 4.77 8.15
C LEU A 28 -2.19 4.94 6.86
N ARG A 29 -2.88 5.30 5.75
CA ARG A 29 -2.19 5.61 4.48
C ARG A 29 -1.24 6.79 4.62
N GLY A 30 -1.63 7.80 5.38
CA GLY A 30 -0.80 8.96 5.66
C GLY A 30 0.40 8.66 6.56
N PHE A 31 0.22 7.81 7.55
CA PHE A 31 1.30 7.32 8.41
C PHE A 31 2.34 6.56 7.59
N ASP A 32 1.88 5.66 6.73
CA ASP A 32 2.73 4.88 5.82
C ASP A 32 3.50 5.79 4.85
N MET A 33 2.79 6.74 4.23
CA MET A 33 3.38 7.73 3.32
C MET A 33 4.35 8.70 4.02
N PHE A 34 4.11 9.03 5.29
CA PHE A 34 4.98 9.93 6.05
C PHE A 34 6.41 9.39 6.14
N TRP A 35 6.57 8.08 6.37
CA TRP A 35 7.89 7.46 6.48
C TRP A 35 8.68 7.61 5.19
N ILE A 36 8.12 7.12 4.07
CA ILE A 36 8.78 7.20 2.75
C ILE A 36 8.83 8.61 2.14
N ALA A 37 8.06 9.56 2.67
CA ALA A 37 8.16 10.96 2.26
C ALA A 37 9.35 11.70 2.92
N GLY A 38 10.05 11.06 3.88
CA GLY A 38 11.23 11.60 4.56
C GLY A 38 11.20 11.45 6.09
N GLY A 39 10.16 10.84 6.67
CA GLY A 39 10.09 10.60 8.12
C GLY A 39 11.22 9.70 8.64
N GLU A 40 11.68 8.75 7.83
CA GLU A 40 12.81 7.86 8.14
C GLU A 40 14.14 8.61 8.34
N GLU A 41 14.35 9.69 7.58
CA GLU A 41 15.58 10.49 7.60
C GLU A 41 15.85 11.10 8.98
N ILE A 42 14.81 11.31 9.79
CA ILE A 42 14.95 11.78 11.17
C ILE A 42 15.90 10.85 11.94
N PHE A 43 15.73 9.53 11.81
CA PHE A 43 16.53 8.55 12.54
C PHE A 43 17.89 8.33 11.89
N HIS A 44 17.99 8.33 10.56
CA HIS A 44 19.28 8.21 9.86
C HIS A 44 20.22 9.39 10.20
N VAL A 45 19.69 10.62 10.13
CA VAL A 45 20.45 11.83 10.46
C VAL A 45 20.78 11.86 11.94
N LEU A 46 19.84 11.52 12.83
CA LEU A 46 20.08 11.48 14.27
C LEU A 46 21.18 10.47 14.63
N ALA A 47 21.14 9.26 14.06
CA ALA A 47 22.15 8.24 14.28
C ALA A 47 23.55 8.72 13.83
N LYS A 48 23.63 9.31 12.64
CA LYS A 48 24.89 9.81 12.05
C LYS A 48 25.50 10.95 12.87
N THR A 49 24.69 11.85 13.41
CA THR A 49 25.15 13.09 14.07
C THR A 49 25.39 12.93 15.57
N THR A 50 24.64 12.04 16.25
CA THR A 50 24.74 11.87 17.72
C THR A 50 25.55 10.66 18.15
N GLY A 51 25.65 9.64 17.29
CA GLY A 51 26.27 8.37 17.66
C GLY A 51 25.47 7.53 18.66
N TRP A 52 24.22 7.89 18.97
CA TRP A 52 23.43 7.20 19.99
C TRP A 52 23.00 5.80 19.55
N ALA A 53 23.25 4.79 20.38
CA ALA A 53 22.95 3.39 20.09
C ALA A 53 21.47 3.15 19.74
N TRP A 54 20.54 3.79 20.45
CA TRP A 54 19.12 3.67 20.16
C TRP A 54 18.74 4.32 18.82
N ALA A 55 19.41 5.39 18.41
CA ALA A 55 19.18 6.04 17.13
C ALA A 55 19.67 5.17 15.97
N PHE A 56 20.83 4.51 16.11
CA PHE A 56 21.28 3.50 15.15
C PHE A 56 20.32 2.32 15.04
N PHE A 57 19.85 1.79 16.18
CA PHE A 57 18.87 0.71 16.19
C PHE A 57 17.59 1.10 15.42
N MET A 58 17.07 2.31 15.67
CA MET A 58 15.89 2.83 14.97
C MET A 58 16.16 3.05 13.47
N ALA A 59 17.30 3.65 13.11
CA ALA A 59 17.70 3.86 11.73
C ALA A 59 17.78 2.53 10.95
N GLU A 60 18.28 1.47 11.57
CA GLU A 60 18.31 0.14 10.96
C GLU A 60 16.90 -0.38 10.63
N GLN A 61 15.90 -0.08 11.47
CA GLN A 61 14.51 -0.49 11.21
C GLN A 61 13.90 0.16 9.96
N PHE A 62 14.48 1.28 9.49
CA PHE A 62 14.12 2.00 8.26
C PHE A 62 14.97 1.59 7.04
N THR A 63 15.72 0.49 7.14
CA THR A 63 16.43 -0.10 6.00
C THR A 63 15.77 -1.39 5.54
N HIS A 64 15.97 -1.76 4.28
CA HIS A 64 15.56 -3.07 3.77
C HIS A 64 16.55 -4.15 4.17
N VAL A 65 16.06 -5.35 4.43
CA VAL A 65 16.93 -6.53 4.44
C VAL A 65 17.48 -6.79 3.04
N GLU A 66 18.73 -7.25 2.94
CA GLU A 66 19.38 -7.43 1.64
C GLU A 66 18.67 -8.48 0.77
N TRP A 67 18.27 -9.60 1.37
CA TRP A 67 17.62 -10.69 0.64
C TRP A 67 16.53 -11.38 1.45
N ASN A 68 16.92 -12.19 2.44
CA ASN A 68 16.01 -12.89 3.33
C ASN A 68 15.93 -12.18 4.68
N GLY A 69 14.74 -12.18 5.27
CA GLY A 69 14.46 -11.54 6.54
C GLY A 69 13.31 -10.57 6.43
N PHE A 70 13.13 -9.79 7.49
CA PHE A 70 12.05 -8.83 7.58
C PHE A 70 12.45 -7.68 8.51
N ARG A 71 12.33 -6.45 8.03
CA ARG A 71 12.41 -5.23 8.83
C ARG A 71 11.08 -4.46 8.76
N PRO A 72 10.76 -3.62 9.76
CA PRO A 72 9.53 -2.81 9.73
C PRO A 72 9.36 -2.00 8.44
N TYR A 73 10.45 -1.51 7.86
CA TYR A 73 10.42 -0.79 6.59
C TYR A 73 9.93 -1.62 5.38
N ASP A 74 10.05 -2.95 5.46
CA ASP A 74 9.56 -3.84 4.41
C ASP A 74 8.02 -3.90 4.36
N CYS A 75 7.32 -3.41 5.40
CA CYS A 75 5.86 -3.32 5.43
C CYS A 75 5.28 -2.18 4.60
N ILE A 76 6.05 -1.12 4.30
CA ILE A 76 5.49 0.09 3.71
C ILE A 76 4.76 -0.21 2.40
N PHE A 77 5.45 -0.90 1.49
CA PHE A 77 4.89 -1.22 0.19
C PHE A 77 3.70 -2.21 0.27
N PRO A 78 3.79 -3.36 0.96
CA PRO A 78 2.65 -4.23 1.19
C PRO A 78 1.44 -3.54 1.84
N LEU A 79 1.66 -2.59 2.74
CA LEU A 79 0.60 -1.87 3.44
C LEU A 79 -0.24 -1.02 2.47
N PHE A 80 0.38 -0.27 1.54
CA PHE A 80 -0.36 0.43 0.48
C PHE A 80 -1.25 -0.51 -0.35
N LEU A 81 -0.70 -1.65 -0.75
CA LEU A 81 -1.42 -2.65 -1.54
C LEU A 81 -2.59 -3.26 -0.75
N PHE A 82 -2.34 -3.61 0.51
CA PHE A 82 -3.36 -4.07 1.45
C PHE A 82 -4.48 -3.02 1.61
N MET A 83 -4.15 -1.75 1.84
CA MET A 83 -5.13 -0.66 1.98
C MET A 83 -5.97 -0.44 0.71
N ALA A 84 -5.39 -0.62 -0.47
CA ALA A 84 -6.15 -0.63 -1.73
C ALA A 84 -7.20 -1.75 -1.71
N GLY A 85 -6.85 -2.94 -1.22
CA GLY A 85 -7.76 -4.04 -0.95
C GLY A 85 -8.87 -3.68 0.04
N VAL A 86 -8.54 -3.10 1.20
CA VAL A 86 -9.50 -2.68 2.25
C VAL A 86 -10.56 -1.74 1.71
N SER A 87 -10.20 -0.85 0.78
CA SER A 87 -11.15 0.09 0.17
C SER A 87 -12.15 -0.57 -0.79
N THR A 88 -11.87 -1.77 -1.28
CA THR A 88 -12.63 -2.42 -2.36
C THR A 88 -14.09 -2.71 -1.99
N PRO A 89 -14.43 -3.30 -0.82
CA PRO A 89 -15.82 -3.54 -0.44
C PRO A 89 -16.62 -2.24 -0.33
N PHE A 90 -16.01 -1.14 0.10
CA PHE A 90 -16.66 0.16 0.20
C PHE A 90 -16.84 0.84 -1.16
N ALA A 91 -15.89 0.68 -2.09
CA ALA A 91 -15.90 1.36 -3.39
C ALA A 91 -16.63 0.58 -4.49
N VAL A 92 -16.34 -0.72 -4.60
CA VAL A 92 -16.91 -1.63 -5.62
C VAL A 92 -18.19 -2.26 -5.10
N GLY A 93 -18.17 -2.80 -3.87
CA GLY A 93 -19.33 -3.46 -3.27
C GLY A 93 -20.54 -2.53 -3.14
N SER A 94 -20.33 -1.28 -2.70
CA SER A 94 -21.42 -0.29 -2.60
C SER A 94 -22.04 0.06 -3.95
N ARG A 95 -21.26 0.06 -5.04
CA ARG A 95 -21.80 0.32 -6.39
C ARG A 95 -22.54 -0.89 -6.95
N LEU A 96 -22.05 -2.09 -6.65
CA LEU A 96 -22.70 -3.33 -7.06
C LEU A 96 -24.10 -3.46 -6.41
N GLU A 97 -24.22 -3.11 -5.13
CA GLU A 97 -25.52 -3.06 -4.42
C GLU A 97 -26.47 -2.00 -4.96
N ARG A 98 -25.95 -0.93 -5.58
CA ARG A 98 -26.74 0.08 -6.29
C ARG A 98 -27.12 -0.34 -7.71
N GLY A 99 -26.85 -1.58 -8.11
CA GLY A 99 -27.21 -2.12 -9.42
C GLY A 99 -26.29 -1.71 -10.57
N VAL A 100 -25.10 -1.14 -10.29
CA VAL A 100 -24.12 -0.82 -11.37
C VAL A 100 -23.65 -2.12 -12.02
N ALA A 101 -23.62 -2.15 -13.36
CA ALA A 101 -23.25 -3.33 -14.13
C ALA A 101 -21.81 -3.77 -13.83
N LYS A 102 -21.59 -5.10 -13.73
CA LYS A 102 -20.26 -5.67 -13.48
C LYS A 102 -19.24 -5.29 -14.55
N SER A 103 -19.64 -5.24 -15.82
CA SER A 103 -18.77 -4.84 -16.93
C SER A 103 -18.26 -3.40 -16.80
N GLU A 104 -19.12 -2.48 -16.37
CA GLU A 104 -18.74 -1.08 -16.11
C GLU A 104 -17.74 -0.99 -14.95
N LEU A 105 -18.00 -1.71 -13.85
CA LEU A 105 -17.08 -1.78 -12.72
C LEU A 105 -15.74 -2.39 -13.12
N ALA A 106 -15.74 -3.48 -13.88
CA ALA A 106 -14.54 -4.14 -14.38
C ALA A 106 -13.70 -3.21 -15.27
N ARG A 107 -14.33 -2.50 -16.22
CA ARG A 107 -13.65 -1.50 -17.05
C ARG A 107 -12.96 -0.46 -16.19
N LYS A 108 -13.66 0.09 -15.18
CA LYS A 108 -13.10 1.09 -14.27
C LYS A 108 -11.93 0.57 -13.44
N ILE A 109 -12.03 -0.68 -12.95
CA ILE A 109 -10.97 -1.36 -12.21
C ILE A 109 -9.73 -1.53 -13.09
N ILE A 110 -9.91 -2.01 -14.33
CA ILE A 110 -8.82 -2.23 -15.29
C ILE A 110 -8.16 -0.90 -15.67
N THR A 111 -8.96 0.12 -16.04
CA THR A 111 -8.43 1.44 -16.38
C THR A 111 -7.60 2.03 -15.24
N ARG A 112 -8.10 1.97 -13.99
CA ARG A 112 -7.34 2.46 -12.83
C ARG A 112 -6.03 1.70 -12.62
N GLY A 113 -6.06 0.37 -12.75
CA GLY A 113 -4.87 -0.47 -12.66
C GLY A 113 -3.82 -0.08 -13.70
N LEU A 114 -4.23 0.08 -14.97
CA LEU A 114 -3.34 0.45 -16.06
C LEU A 114 -2.81 1.88 -15.94
N ILE A 115 -3.60 2.84 -15.45
CA ILE A 115 -3.08 4.20 -15.20
C ILE A 115 -1.97 4.17 -14.16
N LEU A 116 -2.10 3.37 -13.10
CA LEU A 116 -1.02 3.21 -12.11
C LEU A 116 0.23 2.57 -12.70
N VAL A 117 0.08 1.63 -13.65
CA VAL A 117 1.21 1.09 -14.42
C VAL A 117 1.91 2.19 -15.21
N VAL A 118 1.16 3.01 -15.96
CA VAL A 118 1.71 4.12 -16.73
C VAL A 118 2.40 5.14 -15.82
N LEU A 119 1.76 5.55 -14.73
CA LEU A 119 2.35 6.47 -13.76
C LEU A 119 3.64 5.91 -13.15
N GLY A 120 3.68 4.61 -12.87
CA GLY A 120 4.88 3.95 -12.36
C GLY A 120 6.03 3.91 -13.36
N ILE A 121 5.73 3.69 -14.66
CA ILE A 121 6.71 3.78 -15.74
C ILE A 121 7.25 5.21 -15.85
N VAL A 122 6.37 6.21 -15.83
CA VAL A 122 6.78 7.62 -15.88
C VAL A 122 7.62 8.00 -14.66
N TYR A 123 7.24 7.55 -13.45
CA TYR A 123 7.98 7.80 -12.23
C TYR A 123 9.44 7.29 -12.30
N ASN A 124 9.65 6.06 -12.76
CA ASN A 124 11.01 5.49 -12.85
C ASN A 124 11.87 6.10 -13.97
N ASN A 125 11.23 6.57 -15.04
CA ASN A 125 11.92 6.83 -16.31
C ASN A 125 11.91 8.29 -16.73
N GLY A 126 10.98 9.11 -16.25
CA GLY A 126 10.65 10.39 -16.88
C GLY A 126 9.86 10.22 -18.18
N LEU A 127 9.57 11.34 -18.85
CA LEU A 127 8.88 11.36 -20.14
C LEU A 127 9.90 11.47 -21.28
N PHE A 128 10.12 10.37 -22.01
CA PHE A 128 10.99 10.32 -23.19
C PHE A 128 12.45 10.76 -22.95
N THR A 129 12.96 10.64 -21.72
CA THR A 129 14.31 11.08 -21.35
C THR A 129 15.38 9.99 -21.47
N LYS A 130 14.97 8.72 -21.69
CA LYS A 130 15.88 7.55 -21.71
C LYS A 130 15.58 6.64 -22.91
N PRO A 131 16.60 5.98 -23.49
CA PRO A 131 16.37 4.90 -24.45
C PRO A 131 15.72 3.70 -23.73
N ILE A 132 14.96 2.88 -24.47
CA ILE A 132 14.20 1.75 -23.92
C ILE A 132 15.12 0.76 -23.15
N SER A 133 16.36 0.57 -23.60
CA SER A 133 17.34 -0.31 -22.94
C SER A 133 17.64 0.09 -21.49
N ASP A 134 17.56 1.38 -21.18
CA ASP A 134 17.92 1.94 -19.87
C ASP A 134 16.68 2.18 -19.00
N MET A 135 15.50 2.01 -19.57
CA MET A 135 14.25 2.17 -18.86
C MET A 135 14.01 1.00 -17.90
N ARG A 136 13.50 1.31 -16.71
CA ARG A 136 13.03 0.33 -15.73
C ARG A 136 11.50 0.33 -15.70
N PHE A 137 10.89 -0.70 -16.25
CA PHE A 137 9.43 -0.81 -16.37
C PHE A 137 8.72 -1.24 -15.09
N PRO A 138 9.20 -2.25 -14.34
CA PRO A 138 8.58 -2.60 -13.07
C PRO A 138 8.71 -1.48 -12.06
N SER A 139 7.64 -1.20 -11.33
CA SER A 139 7.58 -0.14 -10.33
C SER A 139 6.59 -0.48 -9.23
N VAL A 140 6.78 0.18 -8.09
CA VAL A 140 5.89 0.07 -6.92
C VAL A 140 4.45 0.40 -7.33
N LEU A 141 4.24 1.52 -8.04
CA LEU A 141 2.91 1.93 -8.53
C LEU A 141 2.30 0.92 -9.49
N ALA A 142 3.09 0.38 -10.44
CA ALA A 142 2.59 -0.62 -11.38
C ALA A 142 2.12 -1.88 -10.65
N ARG A 143 2.89 -2.38 -9.68
CA ARG A 143 2.48 -3.54 -8.89
C ARG A 143 1.25 -3.25 -8.04
N ILE A 144 1.14 -2.06 -7.40
CA ILE A 144 -0.10 -1.67 -6.69
C ILE A 144 -1.29 -1.70 -7.65
N GLY A 145 -1.11 -1.16 -8.85
CA GLY A 145 -2.11 -1.16 -9.91
C GLY A 145 -2.54 -2.55 -10.33
N LEU A 146 -1.61 -3.42 -10.69
CA LEU A 146 -1.87 -4.77 -11.18
C LEU A 146 -2.43 -5.69 -10.08
N ALA A 147 -1.79 -5.76 -8.92
CA ALA A 147 -2.24 -6.62 -7.84
C ALA A 147 -3.60 -6.17 -7.28
N GLY A 148 -3.80 -4.86 -7.14
CA GLY A 148 -5.09 -4.27 -6.77
C GLY A 148 -6.17 -4.55 -7.81
N MET A 149 -5.87 -4.42 -9.10
CA MET A 149 -6.78 -4.72 -10.21
C MET A 149 -7.25 -6.18 -10.16
N PHE A 150 -6.32 -7.15 -10.12
CA PHE A 150 -6.69 -8.57 -10.09
C PHE A 150 -7.43 -8.93 -8.79
N GLY A 151 -7.02 -8.40 -7.63
CA GLY A 151 -7.75 -8.60 -6.38
C GLY A 151 -9.20 -8.09 -6.45
N GLN A 152 -9.41 -6.92 -7.04
CA GLN A 152 -10.74 -6.33 -7.25
C GLN A 152 -11.59 -7.12 -8.25
N LEU A 153 -10.98 -7.62 -9.33
CA LEU A 153 -11.67 -8.49 -10.29
C LEU A 153 -12.08 -9.82 -9.64
N ILE A 154 -11.21 -10.44 -8.82
CA ILE A 154 -11.55 -11.63 -8.05
C ILE A 154 -12.75 -11.34 -7.13
N TYR A 155 -12.74 -10.20 -6.42
CA TYR A 155 -13.86 -9.79 -5.57
C TYR A 155 -15.17 -9.62 -6.36
N LEU A 156 -15.11 -9.00 -7.54
CA LEU A 156 -16.27 -8.67 -8.37
C LEU A 156 -16.93 -9.90 -9.02
N TYR A 157 -16.12 -10.84 -9.51
CA TYR A 157 -16.59 -12.00 -10.26
C TYR A 157 -16.84 -13.22 -9.39
N PHE A 158 -16.16 -13.36 -8.24
CA PHE A 158 -16.33 -14.47 -7.31
C PHE A 158 -16.91 -13.98 -5.97
N PRO A 159 -18.23 -13.69 -5.88
CA PRO A 159 -18.83 -13.12 -4.68
C PRO A 159 -18.79 -14.08 -3.47
N ASN A 160 -18.74 -15.40 -3.73
CA ASN A 160 -18.67 -16.42 -2.69
C ASN A 160 -17.35 -16.30 -1.89
N PRO A 161 -17.38 -16.05 -0.57
CA PRO A 161 -16.18 -15.94 0.26
C PRO A 161 -15.26 -17.17 0.19
N LYS A 162 -15.83 -18.38 0.13
CA LYS A 162 -15.05 -19.63 0.05
C LYS A 162 -14.19 -19.67 -1.21
N VAL A 163 -14.70 -19.19 -2.33
CA VAL A 163 -13.95 -19.12 -3.60
C VAL A 163 -12.86 -18.07 -3.54
N GLN A 164 -13.09 -16.94 -2.86
CA GLN A 164 -12.03 -15.94 -2.66
C GLN A 164 -10.91 -16.45 -1.75
N TYR A 165 -11.24 -17.23 -0.70
CA TYR A 165 -10.23 -17.91 0.12
C TYR A 165 -9.47 -18.98 -0.68
N ALA A 166 -10.15 -19.69 -1.59
CA ALA A 166 -9.49 -20.63 -2.50
C ALA A 166 -8.53 -19.90 -3.47
N TRP A 167 -8.90 -18.73 -4.00
CA TRP A 167 -7.98 -17.88 -4.77
C TRP A 167 -6.79 -17.44 -3.95
N PHE A 168 -7.01 -16.95 -2.73
CA PHE A 168 -5.95 -16.55 -1.82
C PHE A 168 -4.95 -17.69 -1.55
N ALA A 169 -5.46 -18.87 -1.15
CA ALA A 169 -4.62 -20.05 -0.91
C ALA A 169 -3.93 -20.54 -2.20
N GLY A 170 -4.65 -20.58 -3.32
CA GLY A 170 -4.13 -21.04 -4.62
C GLY A 170 -3.02 -20.13 -5.17
N LEU A 171 -3.15 -18.81 -5.01
CA LEU A 171 -2.08 -17.87 -5.39
C LEU A 171 -0.81 -18.10 -4.58
N LEU A 172 -0.93 -18.28 -3.26
CA LEU A 172 0.21 -18.49 -2.38
C LEU A 172 0.86 -19.87 -2.55
N LEU A 173 0.06 -20.93 -2.60
CA LEU A 173 0.53 -22.30 -2.77
C LEU A 173 1.05 -22.54 -4.19
N GLY A 174 0.37 -22.01 -5.21
CA GLY A 174 0.79 -22.08 -6.60
C GLY A 174 2.10 -21.35 -6.84
N TYR A 175 2.26 -20.13 -6.30
CA TYR A 175 3.51 -19.40 -6.38
C TYR A 175 4.66 -20.12 -5.67
N TRP A 176 4.43 -20.61 -4.45
CA TRP A 176 5.41 -21.39 -3.71
C TRP A 176 5.83 -22.66 -4.46
N ALA A 177 4.86 -23.44 -4.96
CA ALA A 177 5.12 -24.65 -5.74
C ALA A 177 5.91 -24.33 -7.01
N ALA A 178 5.54 -23.27 -7.74
CA ALA A 178 6.27 -22.83 -8.91
C ALA A 178 7.73 -22.51 -8.58
N MET A 179 7.97 -21.68 -7.55
CA MET A 179 9.31 -21.29 -7.11
C MET A 179 10.16 -22.47 -6.61
N LYS A 180 9.53 -23.52 -6.06
CA LYS A 180 10.25 -24.69 -5.52
C LYS A 180 10.44 -25.84 -6.50
N LEU A 181 9.54 -26.02 -7.46
CA LEU A 181 9.47 -27.22 -8.29
C LEU A 181 9.86 -26.97 -9.75
N ILE A 182 9.70 -25.76 -10.27
CA ILE A 182 10.07 -25.47 -11.66
C ILE A 182 11.60 -25.27 -11.73
N PRO A 183 12.31 -26.06 -12.56
CA PRO A 183 13.74 -25.90 -12.73
C PRO A 183 14.06 -24.64 -13.54
N VAL A 184 14.97 -23.82 -13.02
CA VAL A 184 15.53 -22.68 -13.76
C VAL A 184 16.69 -23.18 -14.63
N PRO A 185 16.70 -22.90 -15.94
CA PRO A 185 17.80 -23.31 -16.83
C PRO A 185 19.16 -22.88 -16.28
N GLY A 186 20.09 -23.84 -16.19
CA GLY A 186 21.45 -23.62 -15.66
C GLY A 186 21.58 -23.59 -14.13
N CYS A 187 20.49 -23.54 -13.37
CA CYS A 187 20.51 -23.49 -11.91
C CYS A 187 19.87 -24.73 -11.25
N GLY A 188 18.78 -25.25 -11.82
CA GLY A 188 17.97 -26.32 -11.22
C GLY A 188 16.73 -25.80 -10.49
N ALA A 189 16.00 -26.68 -9.80
CA ALA A 189 14.74 -26.36 -9.14
C ALA A 189 14.92 -25.90 -7.69
N GLY A 190 14.10 -24.94 -7.27
CA GLY A 190 13.96 -24.55 -5.86
C GLY A 190 15.09 -23.74 -5.26
N ILE A 191 15.99 -23.21 -6.09
CA ILE A 191 17.02 -22.24 -5.71
C ILE A 191 16.40 -20.85 -5.67
N LEU A 192 16.61 -20.12 -4.57
CA LEU A 192 15.98 -18.82 -4.29
C LEU A 192 17.01 -17.69 -4.17
N THR A 193 18.21 -17.86 -4.74
CA THR A 193 19.24 -16.81 -4.77
C THR A 193 18.92 -15.76 -5.82
N LEU A 194 19.60 -14.61 -5.73
CA LEU A 194 19.42 -13.49 -6.66
C LEU A 194 19.54 -13.91 -8.14
N ASP A 195 20.56 -14.70 -8.47
CA ASP A 195 20.85 -15.09 -9.85
C ASP A 195 19.95 -16.23 -10.35
N CYS A 196 19.59 -17.17 -9.47
CA CYS A 196 18.98 -18.44 -9.85
C CYS A 196 17.50 -18.58 -9.49
N SER A 197 16.87 -17.55 -8.94
CA SER A 197 15.43 -17.60 -8.64
C SER A 197 14.59 -17.66 -9.92
N LEU A 198 13.47 -18.39 -9.86
CA LEU A 198 12.50 -18.45 -10.96
C LEU A 198 11.93 -17.06 -11.28
N ALA A 199 11.66 -16.24 -10.25
CA ALA A 199 11.19 -14.87 -10.45
C ALA A 199 12.19 -14.04 -11.27
N GLY A 200 13.47 -14.04 -10.89
CA GLY A 200 14.52 -13.35 -11.63
C GLY A 200 14.72 -13.89 -13.04
N TYR A 201 14.56 -15.20 -13.26
CA TYR A 201 14.58 -15.79 -14.61
C TYR A 201 13.44 -15.27 -15.48
N VAL A 202 12.21 -15.22 -14.94
CA VAL A 202 11.06 -14.66 -15.66
C VAL A 202 11.26 -13.18 -15.95
N ASP A 203 11.79 -12.42 -14.99
CA ASP A 203 12.08 -11.01 -15.16
C ASP A 203 13.02 -10.78 -16.35
N ARG A 204 14.15 -11.50 -16.42
CA ARG A 204 15.10 -11.41 -17.53
C ARG A 204 14.53 -11.85 -18.88
N SER A 205 13.52 -12.72 -18.87
CA SER A 205 12.94 -13.29 -20.08
C SER A 205 11.83 -12.43 -20.69
N VAL A 206 11.10 -11.67 -19.85
CA VAL A 206 9.85 -11.01 -20.25
C VAL A 206 9.94 -9.49 -20.14
N LEU A 207 10.70 -8.96 -19.18
CA LEU A 207 10.73 -7.52 -18.94
C LEU A 207 11.70 -6.82 -19.90
N PRO A 208 11.25 -5.75 -20.59
CA PRO A 208 12.14 -4.95 -21.41
C PRO A 208 13.00 -4.01 -20.56
N GLY A 209 14.08 -3.51 -21.19
CA GLY A 209 14.97 -2.53 -20.59
C GLY A 209 15.87 -3.14 -19.51
N ARG A 210 16.08 -2.40 -18.42
CA ARG A 210 16.95 -2.81 -17.31
C ARG A 210 16.14 -3.22 -16.07
N LEU A 211 16.67 -4.17 -15.32
CA LEU A 211 16.15 -4.60 -14.02
C LEU A 211 16.84 -3.84 -12.88
N TYR A 212 16.15 -3.68 -11.74
CA TYR A 212 16.67 -2.98 -10.57
C TYR A 212 17.99 -3.55 -10.03
N LEU A 213 18.03 -4.87 -9.77
CA LEU A 213 19.21 -5.56 -9.24
C LEU A 213 20.04 -6.22 -10.36
N LYS A 214 20.02 -5.64 -11.57
CA LYS A 214 20.68 -6.12 -12.80
C LYS A 214 20.10 -7.44 -13.35
N VAL A 215 19.96 -8.46 -12.51
CA VAL A 215 19.46 -9.80 -12.88
C VAL A 215 18.07 -10.09 -12.34
N HIS A 216 17.56 -9.27 -11.42
CA HIS A 216 16.27 -9.47 -10.74
C HIS A 216 15.59 -8.11 -10.55
N ASP A 217 14.26 -8.05 -10.67
CA ASP A 217 13.52 -6.87 -10.28
C ASP A 217 12.56 -7.20 -9.12
N PRO A 218 12.71 -6.56 -7.95
CA PRO A 218 11.80 -6.78 -6.82
C PRO A 218 10.35 -6.52 -7.18
N GLU A 219 10.08 -5.66 -8.18
CA GLU A 219 8.76 -5.26 -8.67
C GLU A 219 8.30 -6.06 -9.91
N GLY A 220 9.00 -7.14 -10.27
CA GLY A 220 8.71 -8.02 -11.42
C GLY A 220 7.28 -8.59 -11.51
N LEU A 221 6.92 -9.06 -12.71
CA LEU A 221 5.57 -9.55 -13.03
C LEU A 221 5.25 -10.85 -12.30
N PHE A 222 6.21 -11.78 -12.20
CA PHE A 222 5.97 -13.09 -11.60
C PHE A 222 5.68 -12.99 -10.10
N SER A 223 6.46 -12.19 -9.38
CA SER A 223 6.24 -11.87 -7.95
C SER A 223 5.04 -10.96 -7.70
N THR A 224 4.32 -10.51 -8.75
CA THR A 224 3.02 -9.84 -8.57
C THR A 224 1.90 -10.84 -8.22
N ILE A 225 2.07 -12.13 -8.51
CA ILE A 225 1.11 -13.19 -8.15
C ILE A 225 0.81 -13.20 -6.63
N PRO A 226 1.80 -13.36 -5.73
CA PRO A 226 1.58 -13.31 -4.29
C PRO A 226 1.20 -11.91 -3.79
N ALA A 227 1.48 -10.83 -4.55
CA ALA A 227 1.00 -9.50 -4.23
C ALA A 227 -0.53 -9.36 -4.39
N ILE A 228 -1.14 -10.09 -5.34
CA ILE A 228 -2.61 -10.18 -5.44
C ILE A 228 -3.21 -10.72 -4.13
N ALA A 229 -2.53 -11.68 -3.49
CA ALA A 229 -2.96 -12.21 -2.21
C ALA A 229 -2.88 -11.16 -1.08
N THR A 230 -1.89 -10.25 -1.09
CA THR A 230 -1.86 -9.08 -0.19
C THR A 230 -3.08 -8.18 -0.37
N ALA A 231 -3.50 -7.92 -1.62
CA ALA A 231 -4.72 -7.17 -1.90
C ALA A 231 -5.98 -7.92 -1.41
N LEU A 232 -6.03 -9.25 -1.55
CA LEU A 232 -7.12 -10.08 -1.02
C LEU A 232 -7.20 -10.05 0.50
N LEU A 233 -6.08 -10.07 1.23
CA LEU A 233 -6.09 -9.85 2.69
C LEU A 233 -6.76 -8.52 3.04
N GLY A 234 -6.43 -7.46 2.31
CA GLY A 234 -7.08 -6.17 2.43
C GLY A 234 -8.59 -6.26 2.19
N ILE A 235 -9.01 -6.92 1.12
CA ILE A 235 -10.43 -7.13 0.80
C ILE A 235 -11.15 -7.88 1.93
N PHE A 236 -10.53 -8.89 2.54
CA PHE A 236 -11.11 -9.63 3.66
C PHE A 236 -11.28 -8.74 4.89
N SER A 237 -10.26 -7.96 5.26
CA SER A 237 -10.36 -6.97 6.33
C SER A 237 -11.42 -5.90 6.04
N GLY A 238 -11.49 -5.41 4.81
CA GLY A 238 -12.52 -4.46 4.37
C GLY A 238 -13.94 -5.03 4.46
N LYS A 239 -14.13 -6.30 4.11
CA LYS A 239 -15.43 -6.99 4.22
C LYS A 239 -15.86 -7.09 5.68
N LEU A 240 -14.94 -7.46 6.58
CA LEU A 240 -15.18 -7.51 8.02
C LEU A 240 -15.54 -6.12 8.59
N LEU A 241 -14.85 -5.07 8.16
CA LEU A 241 -15.18 -3.71 8.58
C LEU A 241 -16.54 -3.25 8.06
N ARG A 242 -16.89 -3.64 6.83
CA ARG A 242 -18.16 -3.29 6.16
C ARG A 242 -19.37 -4.09 6.64
N SER A 243 -19.21 -5.29 7.20
CA SER A 243 -20.35 -6.14 7.56
C SER A 243 -21.26 -5.45 8.59
N ASP A 244 -22.52 -5.24 8.23
CA ASP A 244 -23.57 -4.71 9.11
C ASP A 244 -24.37 -5.87 9.69
N GLY A 245 -24.42 -6.00 11.02
CA GLY A 245 -25.19 -7.04 11.70
C GLY A 245 -25.31 -6.82 13.21
N PRO A 246 -26.34 -7.39 13.88
CA PRO A 246 -26.66 -7.16 15.30
C PRO A 246 -25.61 -7.65 16.31
N SER A 247 -24.50 -8.23 15.85
CA SER A 247 -23.47 -8.87 16.69
C SER A 247 -22.06 -8.40 16.35
N ALA A 248 -21.87 -7.13 15.98
CA ALA A 248 -20.53 -6.59 15.77
C ALA A 248 -20.38 -5.20 16.41
N HIS A 249 -20.27 -5.19 17.74
CA HIS A 249 -19.60 -4.08 18.42
C HIS A 249 -18.27 -3.81 17.70
N ARG A 250 -17.93 -2.53 17.48
CA ARG A 250 -16.71 -2.19 16.73
C ARG A 250 -15.45 -2.81 17.36
N ASP A 251 -15.45 -3.00 18.68
CA ASP A 251 -14.41 -3.73 19.41
C ASP A 251 -14.27 -5.19 18.96
N GLN A 252 -15.37 -5.87 18.66
CA GLN A 252 -15.32 -7.24 18.16
C GLN A 252 -14.72 -7.31 16.76
N LYS A 253 -15.02 -6.32 15.89
CA LYS A 253 -14.36 -6.21 14.58
C LYS A 253 -12.85 -6.00 14.76
N THR A 254 -12.44 -5.15 15.69
CA THR A 254 -11.02 -4.99 16.06
C THR A 254 -10.42 -6.31 16.52
N LEU A 255 -11.08 -7.06 17.41
CA LEU A 255 -10.62 -8.35 17.88
C LEU A 255 -10.41 -9.35 16.73
N TRP A 256 -11.37 -9.45 15.81
CA TRP A 256 -11.25 -10.31 14.64
C TRP A 256 -10.09 -9.91 13.71
N LEU A 257 -9.84 -8.61 13.55
CA LEU A 257 -8.65 -8.14 12.84
C LEU A 257 -7.37 -8.54 13.58
N VAL A 258 -7.30 -8.36 14.91
CA VAL A 258 -6.14 -8.76 15.71
C VAL A 258 -5.87 -10.26 15.59
N LEU A 259 -6.89 -11.09 15.76
CA LEU A 259 -6.78 -12.54 15.61
C LEU A 259 -6.35 -12.95 14.20
N GLY A 260 -6.91 -12.32 13.17
CA GLY A 260 -6.53 -12.55 11.78
C GLY A 260 -5.08 -12.15 11.49
N GLY A 261 -4.64 -11.00 12.01
CA GLY A 261 -3.27 -10.51 11.89
C GLY A 261 -2.26 -11.45 12.57
N ILE A 262 -2.52 -11.83 13.82
CA ILE A 262 -1.68 -12.80 14.56
C ILE A 262 -1.63 -14.15 13.84
N SER A 263 -2.77 -14.64 13.34
CA SER A 263 -2.82 -15.90 12.59
C SER A 263 -1.95 -15.84 11.33
N CYS A 264 -2.00 -14.73 10.59
CA CYS A 264 -1.13 -14.53 9.42
C CYS A 264 0.35 -14.48 9.80
N LEU A 265 0.71 -13.83 10.92
CA LEU A 265 2.10 -13.79 11.40
C LEU A 265 2.60 -15.20 11.76
N VAL A 266 1.83 -15.95 12.56
CA VAL A 266 2.20 -17.32 12.94
C VAL A 266 2.38 -18.20 11.72
N LEU A 267 1.40 -18.22 10.81
CA LEU A 267 1.49 -19.00 9.57
C LEU A 267 2.65 -18.55 8.68
N GLY A 268 2.88 -17.25 8.57
CA GLY A 268 3.96 -16.67 7.77
C GLY A 268 5.35 -17.03 8.29
N TYR A 269 5.59 -16.93 9.60
CA TYR A 269 6.86 -17.33 10.21
C TYR A 269 7.07 -18.85 10.19
N CYS A 270 6.01 -19.65 10.42
CA CYS A 270 6.10 -21.11 10.28
C CYS A 270 6.42 -21.52 8.83
N TRP A 271 5.78 -20.92 7.82
CA TRP A 271 6.11 -21.17 6.42
C TRP A 271 7.50 -20.62 6.07
N GLY A 272 7.95 -19.56 6.73
CA GLY A 272 9.30 -19.00 6.67
C GLY A 272 10.42 -20.04 6.85
N LEU A 273 10.16 -21.13 7.58
CA LEU A 273 11.12 -22.22 7.81
C LEU A 273 11.44 -23.02 6.54
N VAL A 274 10.50 -23.12 5.60
CA VAL A 274 10.66 -23.89 4.34
C VAL A 274 10.64 -23.00 3.09
N PHE A 275 10.07 -21.80 3.20
CA PHE A 275 10.08 -20.78 2.17
C PHE A 275 10.44 -19.44 2.80
N PRO A 276 11.69 -18.99 2.70
CA PRO A 276 12.19 -17.82 3.43
C PRO A 276 11.32 -16.58 3.25
N ILE A 277 11.18 -15.80 4.33
CA ILE A 277 10.55 -14.48 4.26
C ILE A 277 11.48 -13.60 3.43
N ASN A 278 11.03 -13.18 2.24
CA ASN A 278 11.85 -12.45 1.29
C ASN A 278 10.98 -11.48 0.49
N LYS A 279 11.22 -10.19 0.70
CA LYS A 279 10.52 -9.09 0.02
C LYS A 279 10.87 -9.02 -1.46
N ASN A 280 12.14 -9.21 -1.83
CA ASN A 280 12.61 -9.13 -3.22
C ASN A 280 11.91 -10.14 -4.13
N LEU A 281 11.63 -11.33 -3.61
CA LEU A 281 10.86 -12.36 -4.32
C LEU A 281 9.35 -12.28 -4.03
N TRP A 282 8.92 -11.41 -3.11
CA TRP A 282 7.55 -11.36 -2.60
C TRP A 282 7.02 -12.74 -2.19
N THR A 283 7.81 -13.49 -1.41
CA THR A 283 7.47 -14.88 -1.08
C THR A 283 6.13 -15.01 -0.36
N SER A 284 5.50 -16.18 -0.46
CA SER A 284 4.21 -16.46 0.19
C SER A 284 4.27 -16.27 1.71
N SER A 285 5.40 -16.64 2.34
CA SER A 285 5.67 -16.36 3.75
C SER A 285 5.78 -14.86 4.03
N PHE A 286 6.46 -14.09 3.17
CA PHE A 286 6.49 -12.63 3.26
C PHE A 286 5.10 -12.01 3.11
N THR A 287 4.27 -12.46 2.16
CA THR A 287 2.89 -11.98 2.02
C THR A 287 2.09 -12.17 3.31
N LEU A 288 2.24 -13.29 3.99
CA LEU A 288 1.57 -13.55 5.26
C LEU A 288 2.13 -12.70 6.40
N VAL A 289 3.45 -12.55 6.52
CA VAL A 289 4.07 -11.73 7.58
C VAL A 289 3.73 -10.24 7.39
N ALA A 290 4.00 -9.68 6.22
CA ALA A 290 3.70 -8.28 5.91
C ALA A 290 2.19 -8.00 5.94
N GLY A 291 1.38 -8.95 5.46
CA GLY A 291 -0.08 -8.89 5.53
C GLY A 291 -0.59 -8.94 6.98
N GLY A 292 0.00 -9.78 7.83
CA GLY A 292 -0.31 -9.86 9.25
C GLY A 292 -0.07 -8.53 9.96
N TRP A 293 1.11 -7.94 9.78
CA TRP A 293 1.41 -6.60 10.29
C TRP A 293 0.48 -5.52 9.73
N SER A 294 0.14 -5.58 8.44
CA SER A 294 -0.80 -4.63 7.82
C SER A 294 -2.20 -4.71 8.46
N ILE A 295 -2.68 -5.91 8.75
CA ILE A 295 -3.96 -6.13 9.45
C ILE A 295 -3.89 -5.58 10.88
N LEU A 296 -2.79 -5.82 11.60
CA LEU A 296 -2.61 -5.32 12.97
C LEU A 296 -2.55 -3.78 13.01
N MET A 297 -1.86 -3.15 12.07
CA MET A 297 -1.84 -1.69 11.95
C MET A 297 -3.22 -1.13 11.63
N LEU A 298 -3.98 -1.77 10.74
CA LEU A 298 -5.37 -1.40 10.49
C LEU A 298 -6.22 -1.55 11.75
N ALA A 299 -6.07 -2.65 12.50
CA ALA A 299 -6.80 -2.88 13.74
C ALA A 299 -6.51 -1.77 14.77
N LEU A 300 -5.24 -1.40 14.93
CA LEU A 300 -4.80 -0.34 15.84
C LEU A 300 -5.41 1.02 15.46
N PHE A 301 -5.26 1.44 14.20
CA PHE A 301 -5.78 2.72 13.73
C PHE A 301 -7.31 2.77 13.79
N TYR A 302 -7.99 1.69 13.40
CA TYR A 302 -9.44 1.57 13.49
C TYR A 302 -9.90 1.67 14.95
N TRP A 303 -9.23 0.97 15.87
CA TRP A 303 -9.57 1.01 17.28
C TRP A 303 -9.38 2.40 17.89
N ILE A 304 -8.25 3.07 17.65
CA ILE A 304 -7.99 4.40 18.21
C ILE A 304 -8.94 5.45 17.63
N ILE A 305 -9.11 5.48 16.30
CA ILE A 305 -9.81 6.57 15.60
C ILE A 305 -11.31 6.30 15.51
N ASP A 306 -11.72 5.12 15.05
CA ASP A 306 -13.13 4.82 14.77
C ASP A 306 -13.88 4.26 15.98
N VAL A 307 -13.21 3.58 16.90
CA VAL A 307 -13.81 3.01 18.12
C VAL A 307 -13.68 3.95 19.32
N ARG A 308 -12.44 4.28 19.72
CA ARG A 308 -12.14 5.16 20.86
C ARG A 308 -12.35 6.65 20.58
N LYS A 309 -12.56 7.04 19.32
CA LYS A 309 -12.80 8.44 18.89
C LYS A 309 -11.67 9.41 19.22
N VAL A 310 -10.44 8.91 19.35
CA VAL A 310 -9.25 9.73 19.53
C VAL A 310 -8.65 10.05 18.17
N SER A 311 -9.06 11.17 17.56
CA SER A 311 -8.75 11.48 16.16
C SER A 311 -7.96 12.79 15.93
N GLY A 312 -7.58 13.52 16.98
CA GLY A 312 -6.87 14.80 16.86
C GLY A 312 -5.55 14.69 16.10
N TRP A 313 -4.73 13.69 16.45
CA TRP A 313 -3.46 13.39 15.80
C TRP A 313 -3.65 12.83 14.37
N ALA A 314 -4.76 12.13 14.13
CA ALA A 314 -5.02 11.46 12.86
C ALA A 314 -5.27 12.48 11.72
N PHE A 315 -5.62 13.73 12.03
CA PHE A 315 -5.71 14.79 11.03
C PHE A 315 -4.37 15.02 10.31
N PHE A 316 -3.26 15.05 11.04
CA PHE A 316 -1.92 15.24 10.47
C PHE A 316 -1.64 14.23 9.37
N PHE A 317 -1.86 12.94 9.65
CA PHE A 317 -1.67 11.87 8.69
C PHE A 317 -2.75 11.86 7.60
N THR A 318 -4.01 12.17 7.93
CA THR A 318 -5.10 12.19 6.94
C THR A 318 -4.80 13.16 5.80
N VAL A 319 -4.23 14.34 6.10
CA VAL A 319 -3.80 15.32 5.07
C VAL A 319 -2.82 14.68 4.08
N ILE A 320 -1.84 13.93 4.59
CA ILE A 320 -0.86 13.20 3.76
C ILE A 320 -1.54 12.10 2.96
N GLY A 321 -2.31 11.24 3.63
CA GLY A 321 -2.92 10.05 3.04
C GLY A 321 -3.92 10.34 1.92
N MET A 322 -4.60 11.49 1.98
CA MET A 322 -5.55 11.92 0.94
C MET A 322 -4.88 12.29 -0.40
N ASN A 323 -3.58 12.56 -0.39
CA ASN A 323 -2.76 12.90 -1.57
C ASN A 323 -1.48 12.06 -1.67
N SER A 324 -1.54 10.82 -1.17
CA SER A 324 -0.40 9.88 -1.14
C SER A 324 0.26 9.68 -2.50
N ILE A 325 -0.51 9.36 -3.56
CA ILE A 325 0.05 9.19 -4.91
C ILE A 325 0.78 10.46 -5.36
N LEU A 326 0.19 11.63 -5.11
CA LEU A 326 0.76 12.90 -5.53
C LEU A 326 2.07 13.18 -4.82
N ILE A 327 2.14 13.06 -3.48
CA ILE A 327 3.38 13.36 -2.76
C ILE A 327 4.50 12.38 -3.10
N TYR A 328 4.15 11.12 -3.41
CA TYR A 328 5.11 10.12 -3.86
C TYR A 328 5.78 10.52 -5.20
N ILE A 329 4.99 10.96 -6.18
CA ILE A 329 5.55 11.38 -7.48
C ILE A 329 6.12 12.80 -7.48
N ALA A 330 5.61 13.68 -6.61
CA ALA A 330 5.98 15.09 -6.61
C ALA A 330 7.46 15.33 -6.31
N GLY A 331 8.12 14.42 -5.58
CA GLY A 331 9.56 14.52 -5.32
C GLY A 331 10.43 14.49 -6.57
N GLU A 332 9.93 13.93 -7.69
CA GLU A 332 10.69 13.85 -8.95
C GLU A 332 10.65 15.16 -9.76
N PHE A 333 9.69 16.05 -9.48
CA PHE A 333 9.50 17.28 -10.28
C PHE A 333 9.25 18.55 -9.45
N ILE A 334 9.17 18.44 -8.12
CA ILE A 334 9.13 19.56 -7.17
C ILE A 334 10.33 19.43 -6.23
N ASP A 335 11.18 20.46 -6.25
CA ASP A 335 12.32 20.54 -5.35
C ASP A 335 11.90 21.06 -3.95
N PHE A 336 11.43 20.12 -3.12
CA PHE A 336 11.05 20.42 -1.74
C PHE A 336 12.25 20.76 -0.85
N ASP A 337 13.46 20.30 -1.20
CA ASP A 337 14.69 20.59 -0.45
C ASP A 337 15.10 22.06 -0.64
N TYR A 338 15.05 22.55 -1.88
CA TYR A 338 15.25 23.97 -2.18
C TYR A 338 14.29 24.85 -1.39
N ALA A 339 13.00 24.52 -1.39
CA ALA A 339 12.00 25.27 -0.63
C ALA A 339 12.26 25.23 0.88
N ALA A 340 12.64 24.08 1.44
CA ALA A 340 12.97 23.95 2.85
C ALA A 340 14.19 24.80 3.24
N LYS A 341 15.24 24.79 2.42
CA LYS A 341 16.43 25.63 2.62
C LYS A 341 16.08 27.10 2.57
N PHE A 342 15.36 27.53 1.54
CA PHE A 342 14.94 28.93 1.36
C PHE A 342 14.21 29.49 2.59
N PHE A 343 13.30 28.72 3.20
CA PHE A 343 12.52 29.20 4.35
C PHE A 343 13.21 29.02 5.71
N PHE A 344 14.04 27.98 5.89
CA PHE A 344 14.49 27.58 7.23
C PHE A 344 16.00 27.61 7.44
N GLU A 345 16.84 27.61 6.39
CA GLU A 345 18.30 27.52 6.53
C GLU A 345 18.90 28.65 7.36
N GLY A 346 18.41 29.89 7.17
CA GLY A 346 18.84 31.04 7.96
C GLY A 346 18.63 30.84 9.46
N ILE A 347 17.48 30.31 9.88
CA ILE A 347 17.19 30.03 11.29
C ILE A 347 18.00 28.84 11.79
N LEU A 348 18.10 27.78 10.98
CA LEU A 348 18.83 26.57 11.32
C LEU A 348 20.35 26.81 11.47
N SER A 349 20.88 27.86 10.84
CA SER A 349 22.29 28.27 10.95
C SER A 349 22.71 28.69 12.37
N PHE A 350 21.76 29.09 13.23
CA PHE A 350 22.05 29.47 14.63
C PHE A 350 22.22 28.27 15.56
N PHE A 351 21.93 27.05 15.11
CA PHE A 351 21.98 25.84 15.93
C PHE A 351 23.25 25.02 15.68
N SER A 352 23.58 24.16 16.64
CA SER A 352 24.65 23.17 16.50
C SER A 352 24.38 22.19 15.35
N GLU A 353 25.43 21.57 14.83
CA GLU A 353 25.32 20.68 13.66
C GLU A 353 24.25 19.57 13.82
N PRO A 354 24.15 18.85 14.97
CA PRO A 354 23.14 17.81 15.11
C PRO A 354 21.70 18.35 15.08
N ILE A 355 21.47 19.49 15.74
CA ILE A 355 20.16 20.15 15.77
C ILE A 355 19.81 20.69 14.39
N ARG A 356 20.79 21.30 13.71
CA ARG A 356 20.64 21.82 12.35
C ARG A 356 20.29 20.70 11.36
N ALA A 357 20.94 19.55 11.45
CA ALA A 357 20.73 18.43 10.56
C ALA A 357 19.33 17.82 10.73
N VAL A 358 18.90 17.53 11.97
CA VAL A 358 17.54 17.04 12.24
C VAL A 358 16.50 18.12 11.91
N GLY A 359 16.78 19.38 12.22
CA GLY A 359 15.93 20.51 11.90
C GLY A 359 15.70 20.69 10.39
N ALA A 360 16.70 20.39 9.56
CA ALA A 360 16.56 20.40 8.10
C ALA A 360 15.57 19.34 7.60
N VAL A 361 15.61 18.12 8.16
CA VAL A 361 14.63 17.06 7.86
C VAL A 361 13.22 17.47 8.27
N LEU A 362 13.07 18.07 9.47
CA LEU A 362 11.78 18.57 9.94
C LEU A 362 11.24 19.71 9.07
N ALA A 363 12.11 20.63 8.62
CA ALA A 363 11.75 21.69 7.69
C ALA A 363 11.27 21.12 6.35
N PHE A 364 11.98 20.13 5.80
CA PHE A 364 11.60 19.42 4.59
C PHE A 364 10.22 18.76 4.70
N LEU A 365 9.96 18.04 5.80
CA LEU A 365 8.65 17.45 6.07
C LEU A 365 7.55 18.50 6.26
N ALA A 366 7.87 19.63 6.91
CA ALA A 366 6.92 20.72 7.12
C ALA A 366 6.51 21.37 5.80
N VAL A 367 7.45 21.60 4.87
CA VAL A 367 7.14 22.14 3.53
C VAL A 367 6.25 21.17 2.74
N LYS A 368 6.59 19.88 2.72
CA LYS A 368 5.76 18.84 2.09
C LYS A 368 4.35 18.81 2.69
N TRP A 369 4.24 18.84 4.02
CA TRP A 369 2.96 18.84 4.70
C TRP A 369 2.15 20.10 4.40
N ALA A 370 2.77 21.29 4.40
CA ALA A 370 2.12 22.55 4.07
C ALA A 370 1.59 22.56 2.63
N PHE A 371 2.35 22.01 1.68
CA PHE A 371 1.91 21.81 0.30
C PHE A 371 0.66 20.91 0.25
N LEU A 372 0.67 19.77 0.92
CA LEU A 372 -0.49 18.86 0.97
C LEU A 372 -1.69 19.45 1.70
N TYR A 373 -1.46 20.24 2.75
CA TYR A 373 -2.49 20.94 3.49
C TYR A 373 -3.15 22.03 2.65
N PHE A 374 -2.38 22.76 1.84
CA PHE A 374 -2.91 23.71 0.86
C PHE A 374 -3.85 23.00 -0.13
N LEU A 375 -3.42 21.87 -0.71
CA LEU A 375 -4.27 21.08 -1.61
C LEU A 375 -5.51 20.55 -0.91
N TYR A 376 -5.38 20.09 0.34
CA TYR A 376 -6.49 19.65 1.17
C TYR A 376 -7.53 20.76 1.37
N LYS A 377 -7.10 21.98 1.72
CA LYS A 377 -7.96 23.17 1.85
C LYS A 377 -8.67 23.51 0.54
N LYS A 378 -7.99 23.36 -0.59
CA LYS A 378 -8.54 23.59 -1.93
C LYS A 378 -9.35 22.41 -2.48
N LYS A 379 -9.45 21.31 -1.73
CA LYS A 379 -10.12 20.06 -2.13
C LYS A 379 -9.56 19.47 -3.44
N VAL A 380 -8.27 19.66 -3.70
CA VAL A 380 -7.56 19.11 -4.85
C VAL A 380 -6.94 17.78 -4.45
N PHE A 381 -7.36 16.71 -5.11
CA PHE A 381 -6.90 15.35 -4.83
C PHE A 381 -6.56 14.61 -6.11
N LEU A 382 -5.33 14.11 -6.23
CA LEU A 382 -4.99 13.19 -7.32
C LEU A 382 -5.70 11.86 -7.08
N ARG A 383 -6.61 11.49 -7.97
CA ARG A 383 -7.38 10.23 -7.92
C ARG A 383 -7.23 9.51 -9.25
N VAL A 384 -7.12 8.19 -9.17
CA VAL A 384 -7.03 7.27 -10.30
C VAL A 384 -8.21 6.32 -10.30
#